data_AF-A0AAN9G4U8-F1
#
_entry.id   AF-A0AAN9G4U8-F1
#
_cell.length_a   1.000
_cell.length_b   1.000
_cell.length_c   1.000
_cell.angle_alpha   90.00
_cell.angle_beta   90.00
_cell.angle_gamma   90.00
#
_symmetry.space_group_name_H-M   'P 1'
#
loop_
_entity.id
_entity.type
_entity.pdbx_description
1 polymer ?
#
loop_
_entity_poly.entity_id
_entity_poly.type
_entity_poly.pdbx_seq_one_letter_code
_entity_poly.pdbx_strand_id
1 'polypeptide(L)'
;MLVIMVYVCIQPYWGEGPFWQDVQLDRDGCKTVWWTNLLYINNLVKSDAGCLGQTWYLANDMQFYILSPLIFVPFYFSPIFGMVSAGVFLLVTSIVPGALTMRDHFPPGLIPGQLQGNASSQGNFFSDYYIKPYNRMGAYVVGMLAGSFLYRTDCKLRINKFLNLFIWGVTTACALAVLYGLSDASNGHPITLPVSALYNALNRQVWGACVAWVIVACCTGNGGFVNTILSWPALIPLSRLTYCIYLLHPIIIDLYLFNMNTVFYMDENSINAVMFFLGILVVSYMAAAITSLSFEAPMMALEKILFNRDKKETRKDGAEEK
;
A
#
# COMPACT_ATOMS: atom_id res chain seq x y z
N MET A 1 -16.62 4.40 2.13
CA MET A 1 -17.84 5.21 1.90
C MET A 1 -18.25 6.02 3.12
N LEU A 2 -18.49 5.40 4.28
CA LEU A 2 -18.81 6.13 5.51
C LEU A 2 -17.80 7.23 5.84
N VAL A 3 -16.49 6.93 5.75
CA VAL A 3 -15.42 7.92 5.95
C VAL A 3 -15.52 9.09 4.95
N ILE A 4 -15.83 8.83 3.67
CA ILE A 4 -16.04 9.90 2.67
C ILE A 4 -17.24 10.76 3.05
N MET A 5 -18.35 10.16 3.50
CA MET A 5 -19.53 10.90 3.92
C MET A 5 -19.23 11.80 5.13
N VAL A 6 -18.56 11.26 6.15
CA VAL A 6 -18.13 12.02 7.32
C VAL A 6 -17.18 13.14 6.93
N TYR A 7 -16.20 12.85 6.07
CA TYR A 7 -15.24 13.84 5.55
C TYR A 7 -15.97 14.98 4.83
N VAL A 8 -16.81 14.68 3.83
CA VAL A 8 -17.50 15.71 3.04
C VAL A 8 -18.44 16.57 3.90
N CYS A 9 -19.10 15.99 4.90
CA CYS A 9 -20.06 16.71 5.74
C CYS A 9 -19.39 17.56 6.83
N ILE A 10 -18.33 17.04 7.48
CA ILE A 10 -17.80 17.65 8.72
C ILE A 10 -16.48 18.42 8.45
N GLN A 11 -15.72 18.07 7.41
CA GLN A 11 -14.42 18.70 7.12
C GLN A 11 -14.42 20.24 7.12
N PRO A 12 -15.46 20.97 6.64
CA PRO A 12 -15.44 22.43 6.67
C PRO A 12 -15.26 23.04 8.07
N TYR A 13 -15.62 22.31 9.12
CA TYR A 13 -15.55 22.76 10.51
C TYR A 13 -14.27 22.35 11.23
N TRP A 14 -13.35 21.64 10.56
CA TRP A 14 -12.14 21.14 11.22
C TRP A 14 -10.99 22.15 11.26
N GLY A 15 -11.05 23.25 10.50
CA GLY A 15 -9.93 24.17 10.41
C GLY A 15 -10.23 25.50 9.75
N GLU A 16 -9.38 26.48 10.03
CA GLU A 16 -9.41 27.85 9.49
C GLU A 16 -8.00 28.36 9.11
N GLY A 17 -7.02 27.46 9.01
CA GLY A 17 -5.65 27.85 8.66
C GLY A 17 -5.48 28.41 7.24
N PRO A 18 -4.33 29.05 6.96
CA PRO A 18 -4.08 29.79 5.72
C PRO A 18 -4.12 28.90 4.47
N PHE A 19 -3.77 27.62 4.59
CA PHE A 19 -3.81 26.66 3.48
C PHE A 19 -5.07 25.79 3.49
N TRP A 20 -6.02 26.02 4.42
CA TRP A 20 -7.20 25.17 4.57
C TRP A 20 -8.09 25.11 3.31
N GLN A 21 -8.02 26.14 2.46
CA GLN A 21 -8.71 26.17 1.17
C GLN A 21 -8.32 25.00 0.25
N ASP A 22 -7.07 24.54 0.30
CA ASP A 22 -6.61 23.42 -0.53
C ASP A 22 -7.30 22.10 -0.13
N VAL A 23 -7.53 21.91 1.18
CA VAL A 23 -8.28 20.75 1.69
C VAL A 23 -9.77 20.84 1.32
N GLN A 24 -10.32 22.06 1.25
CA GLN A 24 -11.69 22.27 0.79
C GLN A 24 -11.88 21.93 -0.69
N LEU A 25 -10.85 22.11 -1.54
CA LEU A 25 -10.88 21.71 -2.95
C LEU A 25 -10.99 20.18 -3.12
N ASP A 26 -10.25 19.37 -2.36
CA ASP A 26 -10.38 17.90 -2.40
C ASP A 26 -11.78 17.45 -1.96
N ARG A 27 -12.33 18.10 -0.93
CA ARG A 27 -13.69 17.86 -0.45
C ARG A 27 -14.75 18.19 -1.52
N ASP A 28 -14.58 19.27 -2.28
CA ASP A 28 -15.49 19.60 -3.38
C ASP A 28 -15.37 18.62 -4.55
N GLY A 29 -14.16 18.14 -4.83
CA GLY A 29 -13.93 16.98 -5.70
C GLY A 29 -14.76 15.77 -5.26
N CYS A 30 -14.68 15.39 -3.98
CA CYS A 30 -15.48 14.30 -3.43
C CYS A 30 -16.98 14.43 -3.67
N LYS A 31 -17.57 15.63 -3.64
CA LYS A 31 -19.01 15.80 -3.91
C LYS A 31 -19.41 15.36 -5.31
N THR A 32 -18.50 15.46 -6.28
CA THR A 32 -18.77 15.17 -7.70
C THR A 32 -18.28 13.79 -8.14
N VAL A 33 -17.20 13.28 -7.54
CA VAL A 33 -16.57 12.00 -7.93
C VAL A 33 -16.59 10.91 -6.85
N TRP A 34 -17.34 11.05 -5.75
CA TRP A 34 -17.46 10.00 -4.73
C TRP A 34 -17.83 8.61 -5.28
N TRP A 35 -18.60 8.57 -6.37
CA TRP A 35 -19.05 7.32 -7.01
C TRP A 35 -17.89 6.54 -7.63
N THR A 36 -16.79 7.19 -8.04
CA THR A 36 -15.60 6.48 -8.58
C THR A 36 -14.90 5.70 -7.47
N ASN A 37 -14.91 6.21 -6.25
CA ASN A 37 -14.44 5.50 -5.06
C ASN A 37 -15.36 4.33 -4.66
N LEU A 38 -16.67 4.46 -4.87
CA LEU A 38 -17.62 3.37 -4.62
C LEU A 38 -17.39 2.20 -5.60
N LEU A 39 -17.13 2.53 -6.86
CA LEU A 39 -16.89 1.54 -7.91
C LEU A 39 -15.43 1.07 -7.97
N TYR A 40 -14.54 1.58 -7.10
CA TYR A 40 -13.10 1.25 -7.11
C TYR A 40 -12.41 1.53 -8.45
N ILE A 41 -12.73 2.66 -9.09
CA ILE A 41 -12.15 3.09 -10.38
C ILE A 41 -11.58 4.52 -10.35
N ASN A 42 -11.42 5.11 -9.17
CA ASN A 42 -10.90 6.47 -8.99
C ASN A 42 -9.42 6.63 -9.40
N ASN A 43 -8.70 5.53 -9.62
CA ASN A 43 -7.34 5.49 -10.17
C ASN A 43 -7.29 5.49 -11.73
N LEU A 44 -8.43 5.22 -12.38
CA LEU A 44 -8.56 5.12 -13.84
C LEU A 44 -9.42 6.24 -14.43
N VAL A 45 -10.50 6.60 -13.75
CA VAL A 45 -11.50 7.56 -14.22
C VAL A 45 -11.49 8.79 -13.34
N LYS A 46 -11.35 9.97 -13.95
CA LYS A 46 -11.33 11.28 -13.26
C LYS A 46 -10.33 11.32 -12.11
N SER A 47 -9.16 10.72 -12.30
CA SER A 47 -8.09 10.66 -11.30
C SER A 47 -7.58 12.04 -10.86
N ASP A 48 -7.76 13.07 -11.69
CA ASP A 48 -7.31 14.43 -11.40
C ASP A 48 -8.32 15.23 -10.55
N ALA A 49 -9.57 14.75 -10.42
CA ALA A 49 -10.64 15.49 -9.76
C ALA A 49 -10.59 15.44 -8.23
N GLY A 50 -9.71 14.61 -7.64
CA GLY A 50 -9.49 14.49 -6.19
C GLY A 50 -10.69 13.94 -5.41
N CYS A 51 -10.44 12.98 -4.52
CA CYS A 51 -11.34 12.67 -3.41
C CYS A 51 -10.67 11.65 -2.48
N LEU A 52 -10.19 12.11 -1.31
CA LEU A 52 -9.40 11.32 -0.38
C LEU A 52 -8.26 10.62 -1.10
N GLY A 53 -7.20 11.36 -1.42
CA GLY A 53 -6.10 10.91 -2.28
C GLY A 53 -5.63 9.48 -2.01
N GLN A 54 -5.50 9.05 -0.75
CA GLN A 54 -5.10 7.68 -0.38
C GLN A 54 -5.97 6.57 -0.98
N THR A 55 -7.26 6.80 -1.22
CA THR A 55 -8.22 5.76 -1.65
C THR A 55 -7.88 5.06 -2.98
N TRP A 56 -6.99 5.61 -3.81
CA TRP A 56 -6.49 4.94 -5.02
C TRP A 56 -5.91 3.54 -4.73
N TYR A 57 -5.34 3.34 -3.54
CA TYR A 57 -4.80 2.04 -3.14
C TYR A 57 -5.91 1.00 -2.98
N LEU A 58 -7.06 1.38 -2.44
CA LEU A 58 -8.20 0.49 -2.29
C LEU A 58 -8.78 0.10 -3.65
N ALA A 59 -8.78 1.03 -4.61
CA ALA A 59 -9.14 0.71 -5.99
C ALA A 59 -8.17 -0.29 -6.62
N ASN A 60 -6.86 -0.08 -6.44
CA ASN A 60 -5.87 -1.05 -6.87
C ASN A 60 -6.08 -2.42 -6.21
N ASP A 61 -6.28 -2.49 -4.90
CA ASP A 61 -6.47 -3.75 -4.19
C ASP A 61 -7.70 -4.53 -4.68
N MET A 62 -8.84 -3.85 -4.85
CA MET A 62 -10.04 -4.47 -5.40
C MET A 62 -9.84 -4.94 -6.85
N GLN A 63 -9.17 -4.14 -7.68
CA GLN A 63 -8.85 -4.51 -9.07
C GLN A 63 -7.91 -5.73 -9.12
N PHE A 64 -6.90 -5.77 -8.26
CA PHE A 64 -5.99 -6.91 -8.17
C PHE A 64 -6.71 -8.16 -7.68
N TYR A 65 -7.62 -8.02 -6.72
CA TYR A 65 -8.47 -9.12 -6.26
C TYR A 65 -9.30 -9.69 -7.40
N ILE A 66 -9.93 -8.84 -8.22
CA ILE A 66 -10.70 -9.26 -9.41
C ILE A 66 -9.81 -9.98 -10.43
N LEU A 67 -8.56 -9.54 -10.61
CA LEU A 67 -7.60 -10.14 -11.54
C LEU A 67 -6.91 -11.40 -10.98
N SER A 68 -6.90 -11.59 -9.66
CA SER A 68 -6.21 -12.70 -8.99
C SER A 68 -6.58 -14.10 -9.50
N PRO A 69 -7.83 -14.41 -9.92
CA PRO A 69 -8.16 -15.71 -10.49
C PRO A 69 -7.39 -16.00 -11.78
N LEU A 70 -7.02 -14.99 -12.58
CA LEU A 70 -6.22 -15.18 -13.79
C LEU A 70 -4.80 -15.68 -13.49
N ILE A 71 -4.34 -15.46 -12.26
CA ILE A 71 -3.04 -15.94 -11.78
C ILE A 71 -3.21 -17.26 -11.03
N PHE A 72 -4.19 -17.37 -10.13
CA PHE A 72 -4.42 -18.55 -9.30
C PHE A 72 -5.05 -19.75 -10.03
N VAL A 73 -6.04 -19.54 -10.90
CA VAL A 73 -6.74 -20.64 -11.59
C VAL A 73 -5.77 -21.49 -12.44
N PRO A 74 -4.80 -20.92 -13.18
CA PRO A 74 -3.77 -21.71 -13.84
C PRO A 74 -2.94 -22.61 -12.91
N PHE A 75 -2.70 -22.21 -11.64
CA PHE A 75 -2.01 -23.07 -10.66
C PHE A 75 -2.80 -24.32 -10.28
N TYR A 76 -4.13 -24.31 -10.41
CA TYR A 76 -4.99 -25.47 -10.19
C TYR A 76 -4.77 -26.54 -11.27
N PHE A 77 -4.62 -26.12 -12.54
CA PHE A 77 -4.41 -27.05 -13.64
C PHE A 77 -2.97 -27.58 -13.73
N SER A 78 -1.97 -26.72 -13.50
CA SER A 78 -0.58 -27.14 -13.47
C SER A 78 0.31 -26.13 -12.74
N PRO A 79 1.33 -26.57 -11.97
CA PRO A 79 2.34 -25.68 -11.42
C PRO A 79 3.04 -24.81 -12.47
N ILE A 80 3.25 -25.36 -13.66
CA ILE A 80 3.95 -24.65 -14.75
C ILE A 80 3.06 -23.55 -15.32
N PHE A 81 1.78 -23.83 -15.57
CA PHE A 81 0.84 -22.82 -16.10
C PHE A 81 0.63 -21.67 -15.12
N GLY A 82 0.54 -21.95 -13.82
CA GLY A 82 0.53 -20.92 -12.78
C GLY A 82 1.78 -20.04 -12.80
N MET A 83 2.97 -20.65 -12.86
CA MET A 83 4.23 -19.91 -12.93
C MET A 83 4.36 -19.08 -14.21
N VAL A 84 3.90 -19.60 -15.36
CA VAL A 84 3.88 -18.86 -16.63
C VAL A 84 2.93 -17.67 -16.54
N SER A 85 1.70 -17.85 -16.03
CA SER A 85 0.75 -16.75 -15.84
C SER A 85 1.32 -15.65 -14.94
N ALA A 86 1.82 -16.01 -13.75
CA ALA A 86 2.45 -15.07 -12.85
C ALA A 86 3.67 -14.38 -13.48
N GLY A 87 4.48 -15.12 -14.24
CA GLY A 87 5.61 -14.59 -15.00
C GLY A 87 5.19 -13.54 -16.03
N VAL A 88 4.10 -13.77 -16.78
CA VAL A 88 3.55 -12.78 -17.71
C VAL A 88 3.14 -11.50 -16.99
N PHE A 89 2.40 -11.61 -15.88
CA PHE A 89 2.01 -10.43 -15.11
C PHE A 89 3.22 -9.68 -14.54
N LEU A 90 4.24 -10.40 -14.03
CA LEU A 90 5.49 -9.80 -13.56
C LEU A 90 6.28 -9.11 -14.67
N LEU A 91 6.30 -9.67 -15.88
CA LEU A 91 6.94 -9.03 -17.03
C LEU A 91 6.20 -7.75 -17.42
N VAL A 92 4.87 -7.80 -17.53
CA VAL A 92 4.05 -6.63 -17.88
C VAL A 92 4.23 -5.51 -16.86
N THR A 93 4.12 -5.81 -15.56
CA THR A 93 4.28 -4.81 -14.49
C THR A 93 5.73 -4.34 -14.30
N SER A 94 6.71 -4.92 -15.02
CA SER A 94 8.10 -4.42 -15.04
C SER A 94 8.38 -3.62 -16.31
N ILE A 95 7.91 -4.08 -17.46
CA ILE A 95 8.12 -3.43 -18.75
C ILE A 95 7.31 -2.14 -18.85
N VAL A 96 6.04 -2.14 -18.45
CA VAL A 96 5.15 -0.97 -18.60
C VAL A 96 5.68 0.24 -17.82
N PRO A 97 6.05 0.15 -16.52
CA PRO A 97 6.57 1.31 -15.81
C PRO A 97 7.90 1.83 -16.39
N GLY A 98 8.80 0.92 -16.81
CA GLY A 98 10.05 1.29 -17.44
C GLY A 98 9.83 2.01 -18.78
N ALA A 99 8.94 1.49 -19.62
CA ALA A 99 8.59 2.08 -20.91
C ALA A 99 7.91 3.45 -20.75
N LEU A 100 6.97 3.59 -19.81
CA LEU A 100 6.34 4.86 -19.47
C LEU A 100 7.37 5.88 -18.97
N THR A 101 8.31 5.44 -18.13
CA THR A 101 9.38 6.31 -17.65
C THR A 101 10.26 6.81 -18.81
N MET A 102 10.67 5.92 -19.72
CA MET A 102 11.49 6.31 -20.89
C MET A 102 10.74 7.23 -21.86
N ARG A 103 9.43 7.03 -22.03
CA ARG A 103 8.60 7.83 -22.94
C ARG A 103 8.32 9.22 -22.36
N ASP A 104 7.78 9.25 -21.15
CA ASP A 104 7.18 10.46 -20.57
C ASP A 104 8.10 11.13 -19.53
N HIS A 105 9.32 10.63 -19.38
CA HIS A 105 10.39 11.20 -18.53
C HIS A 105 10.01 11.27 -17.04
N PHE A 106 9.24 10.27 -16.57
CA PHE A 106 8.79 10.23 -15.19
C PHE A 106 9.93 10.14 -14.17
N PRO A 107 9.85 10.85 -13.03
CA PRO A 107 10.83 10.72 -11.96
C PRO A 107 10.78 9.31 -11.33
N PRO A 108 11.87 8.86 -10.68
CA PRO A 108 11.93 7.55 -10.01
C PRO A 108 11.12 7.49 -8.70
N GLY A 109 10.50 8.59 -8.28
CA GLY A 109 9.70 8.68 -7.07
C GLY A 109 9.07 10.07 -6.92
N LEU A 110 8.30 10.24 -5.84
CA LEU A 110 7.78 11.55 -5.44
C LEU A 110 8.90 12.34 -4.75
N ILE A 111 9.77 12.97 -5.54
CA ILE A 111 10.90 13.77 -5.04
C ILE A 111 10.47 15.24 -4.93
N PRO A 112 10.46 15.84 -3.72
CA PRO A 112 10.18 17.26 -3.53
C PRO A 112 11.11 18.12 -4.39
N GLY A 113 10.57 19.12 -5.08
CA GLY A 113 11.34 20.02 -5.98
C GLY A 113 11.45 19.54 -7.43
N GLN A 114 11.43 18.23 -7.73
CA GLN A 114 11.36 17.74 -9.11
C GLN A 114 9.94 17.71 -9.67
N LEU A 115 8.93 17.71 -8.81
CA LEU A 115 7.51 17.83 -9.19
C LEU A 115 7.14 19.22 -9.75
N GLN A 116 8.01 20.23 -9.59
CA GLN A 116 7.81 21.60 -10.09
C GLN A 116 8.55 21.88 -11.42
N GLY A 117 9.34 20.92 -11.94
CA GLY A 117 10.08 21.08 -13.18
C GLY A 117 9.20 20.92 -14.43
N ASN A 118 8.84 22.04 -15.07
CA ASN A 118 8.19 22.13 -16.39
C ASN A 118 6.87 21.35 -16.55
N ALA A 119 5.81 21.92 -15.97
CA ALA A 119 4.40 21.53 -16.11
C ALA A 119 3.83 21.58 -17.55
N SER A 120 4.64 21.87 -18.58
CA SER A 120 4.18 22.00 -19.97
C SER A 120 4.44 20.77 -20.86
N SER A 121 5.24 19.80 -20.42
CA SER A 121 5.61 18.64 -21.26
C SER A 121 5.70 17.28 -20.54
N GLN A 122 5.45 17.23 -19.24
CA GLN A 122 5.51 15.98 -18.46
C GLN A 122 4.10 15.67 -17.93
N GLY A 123 3.59 14.46 -18.20
CA GLY A 123 2.33 13.99 -17.64
C GLY A 123 2.35 14.11 -16.11
N ASN A 124 1.17 14.20 -15.50
CA ASN A 124 1.10 14.27 -14.05
C ASN A 124 1.54 12.92 -13.48
N PHE A 125 2.77 12.86 -12.94
CA PHE A 125 3.34 11.62 -12.40
C PHE A 125 2.40 10.92 -11.43
N PHE A 126 1.65 11.66 -10.62
CA PHE A 126 0.72 11.06 -9.68
C PHE A 126 -0.44 10.36 -10.40
N SER A 127 -1.16 11.06 -11.27
CA SER A 127 -2.37 10.54 -11.90
C SER A 127 -2.12 9.66 -13.13
N ASP A 128 -1.04 9.91 -13.88
CA ASP A 128 -0.71 9.19 -15.12
C ASP A 128 0.17 7.96 -14.88
N TYR A 129 0.94 7.93 -13.79
CA TYR A 129 1.88 6.86 -13.49
C TYR A 129 1.66 6.23 -12.11
N TYR A 130 1.71 7.02 -11.04
CA TYR A 130 1.87 6.54 -9.67
C TYR A 130 0.66 5.70 -9.22
N ILE A 131 -0.56 6.16 -9.45
CA ILE A 131 -1.77 5.48 -8.96
C ILE A 131 -2.25 4.34 -9.85
N LYS A 132 -1.70 4.21 -11.07
CA LYS A 132 -2.18 3.26 -12.08
C LYS A 132 -1.94 1.80 -11.66
N PRO A 133 -2.93 0.91 -11.84
CA PRO A 133 -2.86 -0.47 -11.34
C PRO A 133 -1.72 -1.28 -11.97
N TYR A 134 -1.52 -1.15 -13.28
CA TYR A 134 -0.47 -1.86 -14.01
C TYR A 134 0.95 -1.45 -13.61
N ASN A 135 1.13 -0.31 -12.92
CA ASN A 135 2.41 0.13 -12.39
C ASN A 135 2.64 -0.30 -10.93
N ARG A 136 1.69 -1.02 -10.33
CA ARG A 136 1.65 -1.35 -8.90
C ARG A 136 1.51 -2.84 -8.63
N MET A 137 0.96 -3.58 -9.58
CA MET A 137 0.61 -4.99 -9.42
C MET A 137 1.81 -5.91 -9.12
N GLY A 138 3.03 -5.53 -9.47
CA GLY A 138 4.24 -6.34 -9.22
C GLY A 138 4.38 -6.88 -7.81
N ALA A 139 4.21 -6.05 -6.78
CA ALA A 139 4.29 -6.51 -5.39
C ALA A 139 3.17 -7.51 -5.03
N TYR A 140 1.97 -7.33 -5.61
CA TYR A 140 0.83 -8.21 -5.40
C TYR A 140 1.08 -9.60 -6.00
N VAL A 141 1.64 -9.67 -7.21
CA VAL A 141 2.00 -10.95 -7.85
C VAL A 141 3.08 -11.68 -7.08
N VAL A 142 4.11 -10.97 -6.58
CA VAL A 142 5.14 -11.57 -5.72
C VAL A 142 4.52 -12.15 -4.45
N GLY A 143 3.58 -11.43 -3.81
CA GLY A 143 2.84 -11.93 -2.66
C GLY A 143 2.04 -13.21 -2.95
N MET A 144 1.33 -13.26 -4.08
CA MET A 144 0.60 -14.46 -4.51
C MET A 144 1.53 -15.66 -4.76
N LEU A 145 2.69 -15.42 -5.36
CA LEU A 145 3.70 -16.46 -5.56
C LEU A 145 4.24 -16.99 -4.23
N ALA A 146 4.53 -16.09 -3.28
CA ALA A 146 4.98 -16.47 -1.94
C ALA A 146 3.91 -17.26 -1.17
N GLY A 147 2.65 -16.83 -1.23
CA GLY A 147 1.52 -17.57 -0.66
C GLY A 147 1.34 -18.95 -1.29
N SER A 148 1.45 -19.05 -2.62
CA SER A 148 1.38 -20.32 -3.36
C SER A 148 2.53 -21.27 -2.97
N PHE A 149 3.73 -20.72 -2.79
CA PHE A 149 4.90 -21.46 -2.33
C PHE A 149 4.69 -22.01 -0.91
N LEU A 150 4.22 -21.18 0.03
CA LEU A 150 3.95 -21.59 1.40
C LEU A 150 2.86 -22.65 1.48
N TYR A 151 1.80 -22.51 0.69
CA TYR A 151 0.72 -23.50 0.63
C TYR A 151 1.22 -24.87 0.16
N ARG A 152 2.02 -24.92 -0.92
CA ARG A 152 2.56 -26.18 -1.45
C ARG A 152 3.61 -26.83 -0.57
N THR A 153 4.35 -26.02 0.17
CA THR A 153 5.38 -26.51 1.10
C THR A 153 4.83 -26.83 2.48
N ASP A 154 3.54 -26.58 2.75
CA ASP A 154 2.93 -26.71 4.07
C ASP A 154 3.77 -25.98 5.15
N CYS A 155 4.23 -24.78 4.79
CA CYS A 155 5.15 -23.96 5.58
C CYS A 155 6.44 -24.70 6.02
N LYS A 156 6.89 -25.72 5.28
CA LYS A 156 8.12 -26.47 5.57
C LYS A 156 9.21 -26.12 4.56
N LEU A 157 10.26 -25.44 5.03
CA LEU A 157 11.45 -25.15 4.24
C LEU A 157 12.71 -25.40 5.08
N ARG A 158 13.45 -26.44 4.74
CA ARG A 158 14.73 -26.78 5.39
C ARG A 158 15.89 -26.25 4.56
N ILE A 159 16.53 -25.19 5.05
CA ILE A 159 17.72 -24.61 4.43
C ILE A 159 18.88 -24.56 5.44
N ASN A 160 20.12 -24.57 4.93
CA ASN A 160 21.31 -24.43 5.75
C ASN A 160 21.35 -23.03 6.39
N LYS A 161 21.84 -22.92 7.63
CA LYS A 161 21.97 -21.64 8.36
C LYS A 161 22.79 -20.61 7.59
N PHE A 162 23.85 -21.05 6.89
CA PHE A 162 24.66 -20.16 6.04
C PHE A 162 23.88 -19.60 4.85
N LEU A 163 23.08 -20.45 4.19
CA LEU A 163 22.21 -20.01 3.09
C LEU A 163 21.12 -19.06 3.61
N ASN A 164 20.51 -19.37 4.75
CA ASN A 164 19.53 -18.48 5.38
C ASN A 164 20.12 -17.10 5.69
N LEU A 165 21.32 -17.05 6.30
CA LEU A 165 22.02 -15.81 6.59
C LEU A 165 22.35 -15.03 5.31
N PHE A 166 22.78 -15.72 4.26
CA PHE A 166 23.04 -15.10 2.96
C PHE A 166 21.77 -14.48 2.37
N ILE A 167 20.63 -15.20 2.37
CA ILE A 167 19.36 -14.67 1.84
C ILE A 167 18.90 -13.46 2.66
N TRP A 168 19.04 -13.49 4.00
CA TRP A 168 18.78 -12.33 4.84
C TRP A 168 19.68 -11.13 4.51
N GLY A 169 20.98 -11.36 4.27
CA GLY A 169 21.92 -10.32 3.86
C GLY A 169 21.53 -9.68 2.52
N VAL A 170 21.24 -10.50 1.50
CA VAL A 170 20.79 -10.03 0.18
C VAL A 170 19.46 -9.28 0.30
N THR A 171 18.49 -9.84 1.04
CA THR A 171 17.18 -9.22 1.26
C THR A 171 17.31 -7.85 1.93
N THR A 172 18.17 -7.75 2.95
CA THR A 172 18.42 -6.48 3.66
C THR A 172 19.10 -5.47 2.73
N ALA A 173 20.10 -5.88 1.97
CA ALA A 173 20.78 -5.00 1.00
C ALA A 173 19.81 -4.49 -0.08
N CYS A 174 18.96 -5.36 -0.63
CA CYS A 174 17.94 -4.98 -1.61
C CYS A 174 16.90 -4.03 -1.01
N ALA A 175 16.42 -4.28 0.21
CA ALA A 175 15.47 -3.41 0.90
C ALA A 175 16.07 -2.01 1.15
N LEU A 176 17.33 -1.95 1.60
CA LEU A 176 18.06 -0.69 1.79
C LEU A 176 18.27 0.03 0.46
N ALA A 177 18.63 -0.68 -0.62
CA ALA A 177 18.80 -0.09 -1.94
C ALA A 177 17.49 0.50 -2.49
N VAL A 178 16.35 -0.16 -2.25
CA VAL A 178 15.04 0.39 -2.66
C VAL A 178 14.69 1.64 -1.84
N LEU A 179 14.88 1.61 -0.52
CA LEU A 179 14.50 2.72 0.36
C LEU A 179 15.42 3.94 0.23
N TYR A 180 16.73 3.72 0.24
CA TYR A 180 17.72 4.79 0.28
C TYR A 180 18.38 5.07 -1.06
N GLY A 181 18.14 4.25 -2.10
CA GLY A 181 18.75 4.45 -3.42
C GLY A 181 18.36 5.74 -4.14
N LEU A 182 17.36 6.48 -3.64
CA LEU A 182 16.95 7.79 -4.13
C LEU A 182 17.41 8.96 -3.23
N SER A 183 18.26 8.71 -2.23
CA SER A 183 18.73 9.76 -1.31
C SER A 183 19.44 10.89 -2.05
N ASP A 184 20.35 10.52 -2.96
CA ASP A 184 21.17 11.49 -3.70
C ASP A 184 20.31 12.34 -4.64
N ALA A 185 19.26 11.74 -5.20
CA ALA A 185 18.27 12.44 -6.01
C ALA A 185 17.48 13.49 -5.22
N SER A 186 17.14 13.15 -3.97
CA SER A 186 16.48 14.08 -3.04
C SER A 186 17.39 15.23 -2.63
N ASN A 187 18.70 15.02 -2.63
CA ASN A 187 19.71 16.04 -2.31
C ASN A 187 20.13 16.89 -3.52
N GLY A 188 19.38 16.85 -4.62
CA GLY A 188 19.60 17.69 -5.80
C GLY A 188 20.55 17.10 -6.86
N HIS A 189 20.98 15.85 -6.72
CA HIS A 189 21.77 15.15 -7.75
C HIS A 189 20.86 14.33 -8.66
N PRO A 190 20.49 14.81 -9.87
CA PRO A 190 19.49 14.14 -10.69
C PRO A 190 19.96 12.76 -11.14
N ILE A 191 19.07 11.77 -11.00
CA ILE A 191 19.27 10.42 -11.51
C ILE A 191 19.09 10.44 -13.04
N THR A 192 19.91 9.65 -13.76
CA THR A 192 19.79 9.53 -15.21
C THR A 192 18.52 8.78 -15.60
N LEU A 193 17.88 9.18 -16.72
CA LEU A 193 16.61 8.61 -17.18
C LEU A 193 16.61 7.06 -17.26
N PRO A 194 17.67 6.38 -17.77
CA PRO A 194 17.69 4.92 -17.79
C PRO A 194 17.70 4.29 -16.39
N VAL A 195 18.39 4.91 -15.43
CA VAL A 195 18.40 4.45 -14.03
C VAL A 195 17.03 4.69 -13.39
N SER A 196 16.40 5.82 -13.67
CA SER A 196 15.02 6.08 -13.22
C SER A 196 14.04 5.08 -13.78
N ALA A 197 14.15 4.73 -15.07
CA ALA A 197 13.31 3.73 -15.71
C ALA A 197 13.52 2.33 -15.12
N LEU A 198 14.77 1.94 -14.87
CA LEU A 198 15.10 0.66 -14.22
C LEU A 198 14.55 0.61 -12.78
N TYR A 199 14.74 1.69 -12.03
CA TYR A 199 14.20 1.80 -10.67
C TYR A 199 12.68 1.69 -10.67
N ASN A 200 12.00 2.47 -11.52
CA ASN A 200 10.54 2.45 -11.68
C ASN A 200 10.00 1.09 -12.12
N ALA A 201 10.73 0.37 -12.96
CA ALA A 201 10.39 -0.96 -13.43
C ALA A 201 10.43 -2.03 -12.32
N LEU A 202 11.38 -1.95 -11.38
CA LEU A 202 11.73 -3.08 -10.50
C LEU A 202 11.52 -2.82 -9.00
N ASN A 203 11.47 -1.57 -8.54
CA ASN A 203 11.51 -1.27 -7.10
C ASN A 203 10.37 -1.95 -6.31
N ARG A 204 9.18 -2.08 -6.91
CA ARG A 204 8.01 -2.63 -6.24
C ARG A 204 8.08 -4.15 -6.11
N GLN A 205 8.57 -4.81 -7.15
CA GLN A 205 8.78 -6.25 -7.19
C GLN A 205 9.89 -6.63 -6.20
N VAL A 206 10.99 -5.87 -6.19
CA VAL A 206 12.11 -6.08 -5.27
C VAL A 206 11.66 -5.87 -3.82
N TRP A 207 10.96 -4.77 -3.53
CA TRP A 207 10.38 -4.53 -2.20
C TRP A 207 9.40 -5.64 -1.78
N GLY A 208 8.49 -6.03 -2.68
CA GLY A 208 7.54 -7.12 -2.45
C GLY A 208 8.25 -8.45 -2.19
N ALA A 209 9.35 -8.74 -2.90
CA ALA A 209 10.15 -9.95 -2.69
C ALA A 209 10.89 -9.93 -1.34
N CYS A 210 11.37 -8.76 -0.91
CA CYS A 210 11.99 -8.61 0.40
C CYS A 210 10.99 -8.90 1.52
N VAL A 211 9.79 -8.31 1.45
CA VAL A 211 8.72 -8.56 2.42
C VAL A 211 8.24 -10.02 2.35
N ALA A 212 8.11 -10.58 1.15
CA ALA A 212 7.75 -11.98 0.95
C ALA A 212 8.75 -12.93 1.61
N TRP A 213 10.05 -12.65 1.53
CA TRP A 213 11.06 -13.46 2.22
C TRP A 213 10.90 -13.39 3.73
N VAL A 214 10.65 -12.21 4.31
CA VAL A 214 10.39 -12.07 5.75
C VAL A 214 9.23 -12.98 6.16
N ILE A 215 8.12 -12.94 5.42
CA ILE A 215 6.94 -13.78 5.68
C ILE A 215 7.30 -15.27 5.56
N VAL A 216 7.94 -15.67 4.47
CA VAL A 216 8.34 -17.07 4.24
C VAL A 216 9.27 -17.56 5.36
N ALA A 217 10.28 -16.79 5.71
CA ALA A 217 11.22 -17.15 6.76
C ALA A 217 10.54 -17.29 8.12
N CYS A 218 9.63 -16.37 8.48
CA CYS A 218 8.83 -16.47 9.71
C CYS A 218 7.95 -17.72 9.72
N CYS A 219 7.18 -17.95 8.66
CA CYS A 219 6.28 -19.12 8.57
C CYS A 219 7.01 -20.45 8.57
N THR A 220 8.21 -20.54 7.98
CA THR A 220 8.96 -21.80 7.88
C THR A 220 9.93 -22.06 9.03
N GLY A 221 9.94 -21.20 10.06
CA GLY A 221 10.86 -21.30 11.20
C GLY A 221 12.30 -20.84 10.93
N ASN A 222 12.55 -20.18 9.79
CA ASN A 222 13.86 -19.63 9.40
C ASN A 222 14.04 -18.14 9.81
N GLY A 223 13.03 -17.53 10.43
CA GLY A 223 13.02 -16.09 10.79
C GLY A 223 13.74 -15.73 12.09
N GLY A 224 14.05 -16.69 12.96
CA GLY A 224 14.80 -16.46 14.20
C GLY A 224 14.20 -15.34 15.06
N PHE A 225 15.03 -14.35 15.42
CA PHE A 225 14.63 -13.21 16.25
C PHE A 225 13.54 -12.33 15.61
N VAL A 226 13.55 -12.18 14.28
CA VAL A 226 12.53 -11.42 13.55
C VAL A 226 11.15 -12.03 13.77
N ASN A 227 11.06 -13.37 13.76
CA ASN A 227 9.80 -14.06 14.04
C ASN A 227 9.29 -13.80 15.46
N THR A 228 10.19 -13.73 16.45
CA THR A 228 9.83 -13.42 17.84
C THR A 228 9.18 -12.04 17.96
N ILE A 229 9.73 -11.02 17.29
CA ILE A 229 9.17 -9.66 17.31
C ILE A 229 7.83 -9.64 16.57
N LEU A 230 7.79 -10.16 15.33
CA LEU A 230 6.60 -10.05 14.47
C LEU A 230 5.43 -10.91 14.96
N SER A 231 5.70 -11.95 15.75
CA SER A 231 4.66 -12.81 16.36
C SER A 231 4.24 -12.33 17.76
N TRP A 232 4.66 -11.13 18.18
CA TRP A 232 4.36 -10.63 19.52
C TRP A 232 2.86 -10.34 19.69
N PRO A 233 2.15 -10.91 20.69
CA PRO A 233 0.70 -10.76 20.81
C PRO A 233 0.20 -9.32 20.98
N ALA A 234 1.04 -8.42 21.49
CA ALA A 234 0.71 -6.99 21.59
C ALA A 234 0.46 -6.33 20.22
N LEU A 235 1.01 -6.90 19.14
CA LEU A 235 0.80 -6.42 17.77
C LEU A 235 -0.56 -6.84 17.20
N ILE A 236 -1.25 -7.82 17.79
CA ILE A 236 -2.56 -8.31 17.29
C ILE A 236 -3.65 -7.21 17.31
N PRO A 237 -3.91 -6.50 18.42
CA PRO A 237 -4.91 -5.44 18.41
C PRO A 237 -4.50 -4.26 17.49
N LEU A 238 -3.21 -3.95 17.41
CA LEU A 238 -2.69 -2.89 16.55
C LEU A 238 -2.87 -3.24 15.06
N SER A 239 -2.60 -4.49 14.67
CA SER A 239 -2.73 -4.94 13.28
C SER A 239 -4.18 -4.92 12.81
N ARG A 240 -5.15 -5.20 13.70
CA ARG A 240 -6.59 -5.12 13.38
C ARG A 240 -7.07 -3.69 13.08
N LEU A 241 -6.41 -2.67 13.61
CA LEU A 241 -6.76 -1.26 13.36
C LEU A 241 -6.13 -0.68 12.11
N THR A 242 -5.20 -1.39 11.46
CA THR A 242 -4.39 -0.88 10.33
C THR A 242 -5.23 -0.35 9.18
N TYR A 243 -6.37 -0.98 8.87
CA TYR A 243 -7.28 -0.50 7.83
C TYR A 243 -7.88 0.87 8.16
N CYS A 244 -8.39 1.05 9.39
CA CYS A 244 -8.91 2.34 9.84
C CYS A 244 -7.82 3.42 9.92
N ILE A 245 -6.61 3.06 10.39
CA ILE A 245 -5.45 3.97 10.40
C ILE A 245 -5.11 4.40 8.98
N TYR A 246 -5.08 3.46 8.05
CA TYR A 246 -4.80 3.72 6.65
C TYR A 246 -5.78 4.75 6.04
N LEU A 247 -7.06 4.66 6.38
CA LEU A 247 -8.07 5.61 5.89
C LEU A 247 -7.94 7.01 6.51
N LEU A 248 -7.60 7.09 7.79
CA LEU A 248 -7.70 8.34 8.58
C LEU A 248 -6.38 9.11 8.66
N HIS A 249 -5.22 8.45 8.58
CA HIS A 249 -3.94 9.14 8.80
C HIS A 249 -3.68 10.32 7.85
N PRO A 250 -4.03 10.29 6.54
CA PRO A 250 -3.80 11.44 5.66
C PRO A 250 -4.72 12.61 6.03
N ILE A 251 -5.95 12.31 6.45
CA ILE A 251 -6.90 13.31 6.94
C ILE A 251 -6.34 14.01 8.19
N ILE A 252 -5.73 13.26 9.10
CA ILE A 252 -5.12 13.79 10.33
C ILE A 252 -3.87 14.61 10.00
N ILE A 253 -3.05 14.15 9.04
CA ILE A 253 -1.89 14.89 8.54
C ILE A 253 -2.34 16.22 7.93
N ASP A 254 -3.35 16.20 7.06
CA ASP A 254 -3.87 17.40 6.41
C ASP A 254 -4.47 18.35 7.45
N LEU A 255 -5.22 17.81 8.41
CA LEU A 255 -5.76 18.58 9.54
C LEU A 255 -4.66 19.34 10.28
N TYR A 256 -3.53 18.70 10.54
CA TYR A 256 -2.42 19.34 11.24
C TYR A 256 -1.66 20.34 10.35
N LEU A 257 -1.21 19.90 9.17
CA LEU A 257 -0.36 20.70 8.29
C LEU A 257 -1.06 21.94 7.75
N PHE A 258 -2.31 21.81 7.30
CA PHE A 258 -3.02 22.92 6.65
C PHE A 258 -3.68 23.89 7.65
N ASN A 259 -3.71 23.55 8.94
CA ASN A 259 -4.06 24.49 10.02
C ASN A 259 -2.88 25.23 10.61
N MET A 260 -1.64 24.90 10.25
CA MET A 260 -0.48 25.60 10.78
C MET A 260 -0.39 27.02 10.22
N ASN A 261 -0.20 27.98 11.14
CA ASN A 261 0.07 29.39 10.83
C ASN A 261 1.58 29.69 10.76
N THR A 262 2.41 28.68 10.95
CA THR A 262 3.87 28.78 11.00
C THR A 262 4.52 27.79 10.05
N VAL A 263 5.70 28.12 9.53
CA VAL A 263 6.48 27.22 8.67
C VAL A 263 6.90 25.99 9.47
N PHE A 264 6.67 24.81 8.90
CA PHE A 264 7.14 23.55 9.46
C PHE A 264 8.58 23.29 9.00
N TYR A 265 9.53 23.38 9.93
CA TYR A 265 10.95 23.16 9.65
C TYR A 265 11.28 21.66 9.71
N MET A 266 11.58 21.08 8.54
CA MET A 266 12.23 19.78 8.42
C MET A 266 13.70 19.99 8.05
N ASP A 267 14.61 19.79 9.00
CA ASP A 267 16.05 19.69 8.73
C ASP A 267 16.48 18.21 8.62
N GLU A 268 17.68 17.95 8.10
CA GLU A 268 18.17 16.59 7.82
C GLU A 268 18.29 15.69 9.07
N ASN A 269 18.31 16.28 10.27
CA ASN A 269 18.37 15.59 11.56
C ASN A 269 17.13 15.87 12.44
N SER A 270 15.99 16.16 11.81
CA SER A 270 14.85 16.78 12.52
C SER A 270 14.21 15.85 13.53
N ILE A 271 14.52 16.08 14.80
CA ILE A 271 13.71 15.63 15.93
C ILE A 271 12.24 16.02 15.74
N ASN A 272 11.98 17.15 15.06
CA ASN A 272 10.63 17.57 14.67
C ASN A 272 9.93 16.54 13.77
N ALA A 273 10.62 15.92 12.81
CA ALA A 273 10.02 14.90 11.96
C ALA A 273 9.70 13.62 12.74
N VAL A 274 10.56 13.22 13.68
CA VAL A 274 10.31 12.09 14.58
C VAL A 274 9.12 12.37 15.50
N MET A 275 9.08 13.55 16.13
CA MET A 275 7.98 13.96 17.00
C MET A 275 6.66 14.08 16.23
N PHE A 276 6.71 14.61 15.00
CA PHE A 276 5.56 14.67 14.11
C PHE A 276 5.06 13.27 13.76
N PHE A 277 5.94 12.36 13.35
CA PHE A 277 5.58 10.97 13.05
C PHE A 277 4.94 10.28 14.26
N LEU A 278 5.55 10.36 15.45
CA LEU A 278 5.02 9.74 16.66
C LEU A 278 3.67 10.35 17.07
N GLY A 279 3.53 11.68 16.96
CA GLY A 279 2.26 12.37 17.22
C GLY A 279 1.14 11.92 16.29
N ILE A 280 1.39 11.93 14.98
CA ILE A 280 0.43 11.46 13.98
C ILE A 280 0.10 9.98 14.17
N LEU A 281 1.09 9.14 14.50
CA LEU A 281 0.90 7.71 14.75
C LEU A 281 -0.08 7.49 15.90
N VAL A 282 0.16 8.09 17.06
CA VAL A 282 -0.69 7.93 18.26
C VAL A 282 -2.10 8.44 18.00
N VAL A 283 -2.24 9.65 17.43
CA VAL A 283 -3.57 10.23 17.13
C VAL A 283 -4.31 9.37 16.10
N SER A 284 -3.62 8.83 15.09
CA SER A 284 -4.22 7.93 14.10
C SER A 284 -4.71 6.62 14.72
N TYR A 285 -3.96 6.02 15.65
CA TYR A 285 -4.43 4.83 16.39
C TYR A 285 -5.66 5.13 17.24
N MET A 286 -5.68 6.28 17.94
CA MET A 286 -6.85 6.69 18.74
C MET A 286 -8.09 6.90 17.86
N ALA A 287 -7.95 7.64 16.76
CA ALA A 287 -9.04 7.89 15.82
C ALA A 287 -9.53 6.60 15.13
N ALA A 288 -8.60 5.70 14.78
CA ALA A 288 -8.90 4.41 14.20
C ALA A 288 -9.65 3.50 15.18
N ALA A 289 -9.28 3.50 16.46
CA ALA A 289 -10.01 2.73 17.48
C ALA A 289 -11.47 3.20 17.60
N ILE A 290 -11.69 4.52 17.67
CA ILE A 290 -13.04 5.10 17.71
C ILE A 290 -13.84 4.72 16.46
N THR A 291 -13.23 4.86 15.29
CA THR A 291 -13.89 4.57 14.00
C THR A 291 -14.20 3.08 13.83
N SER A 292 -13.26 2.21 14.20
CA SER A 292 -13.45 0.76 14.12
C SER A 292 -14.56 0.29 15.06
N LEU A 293 -14.60 0.79 16.31
CA LEU A 293 -15.64 0.46 17.27
C LEU A 293 -17.02 1.02 16.88
N SER A 294 -17.07 2.21 16.27
CA SER A 294 -18.33 2.88 15.91
C SER A 294 -18.94 2.34 14.62
N PHE A 295 -18.13 1.89 13.67
CA PHE A 295 -18.59 1.54 12.33
C PHE A 295 -18.15 0.14 11.89
N GLU A 296 -16.85 -0.17 11.93
CA GLU A 296 -16.33 -1.42 11.37
C GLU A 296 -16.86 -2.66 12.13
N ALA A 297 -16.73 -2.67 13.46
CA ALA A 297 -17.17 -3.79 14.29
C ALA A 297 -18.69 -4.01 14.25
N PRO A 298 -19.55 -2.98 14.35
CA PRO A 298 -20.99 -3.14 14.15
C PRO A 298 -21.36 -3.64 12.76
N MET A 299 -20.70 -3.16 11.71
CA MET A 299 -20.97 -3.62 10.34
C MET A 299 -20.56 -5.07 10.12
N MET A 300 -19.41 -5.50 10.66
CA MET A 300 -19.02 -6.91 10.65
C MET A 300 -20.02 -7.79 11.41
N ALA A 301 -20.53 -7.33 12.55
CA ALA A 301 -21.56 -8.06 13.30
C ALA A 301 -22.88 -8.14 12.52
N LEU A 302 -23.29 -7.04 11.88
CA LEU A 302 -24.49 -6.99 11.06
C LEU A 302 -24.39 -7.93 9.84
N GLU A 303 -23.23 -7.97 9.16
CA GLU A 303 -22.97 -8.89 8.07
C GLU A 303 -23.16 -10.35 8.51
N LYS A 304 -22.58 -10.73 9.65
CA LYS A 304 -22.72 -12.10 10.20
C LYS A 304 -24.17 -12.48 10.45
N ILE A 305 -24.97 -11.56 10.99
CA ILE A 305 -26.41 -11.75 11.25
C ILE A 305 -27.19 -11.88 9.94
N LEU A 306 -26.98 -10.95 8.99
CA LEU A 306 -27.70 -10.92 7.72
C LEU A 306 -27.41 -12.15 6.84
N PHE A 307 -26.16 -12.61 6.80
CA PHE A 307 -25.75 -13.74 5.98
C PHE A 307 -25.72 -15.08 6.73
N ASN A 308 -26.19 -15.11 7.99
CA ASN A 308 -26.37 -16.31 8.82
C ASN A 308 -25.11 -17.20 8.85
N ARG A 309 -23.93 -16.58 8.83
CA ARG A 309 -22.63 -17.26 8.70
C ARG A 309 -22.35 -18.20 9.88
N ASP A 310 -22.80 -17.82 11.08
CA ASP A 310 -22.60 -18.59 12.31
C ASP A 310 -23.28 -19.98 12.26
N LYS A 311 -24.39 -20.13 11.53
CA LYS A 311 -25.06 -21.44 11.34
C LYS A 311 -24.37 -22.36 10.34
N LYS A 312 -23.52 -21.83 9.46
CA LYS A 312 -22.80 -22.62 8.44
C LYS A 312 -21.46 -23.15 8.96
N GLU A 313 -20.78 -22.43 9.84
CA GLU A 313 -19.53 -22.88 10.47
C GLU A 313 -19.78 -24.03 11.46
N THR A 314 -20.76 -23.91 12.37
CA THR A 314 -21.15 -25.01 13.28
C THR A 314 -21.58 -26.29 12.57
N ARG A 315 -22.09 -26.20 11.33
CA ARG A 315 -22.53 -27.35 10.55
C ARG A 315 -21.40 -28.03 9.78
N LYS A 316 -20.28 -27.34 9.54
CA LYS A 316 -19.06 -27.95 8.96
C LYS A 316 -18.27 -28.69 10.03
N ASP A 317 -18.10 -28.09 11.20
CA ASP A 317 -17.37 -28.72 12.31
C ASP A 317 -18.06 -30.02 12.79
N GLY A 318 -19.40 -30.02 12.86
CA GLY A 318 -20.17 -31.23 13.19
C GLY A 318 -20.32 -32.28 12.06
N ALA A 319 -19.81 -32.00 10.86
CA ALA A 319 -19.81 -32.94 9.72
C ALA A 319 -18.44 -33.56 9.46
N GLU A 320 -17.35 -32.95 9.94
CA GLU A 320 -16.00 -33.54 9.97
C GLU A 320 -15.80 -34.47 11.19
N GLU A 321 -16.71 -34.44 12.16
CA GLU A 321 -16.73 -35.32 13.35
C GLU A 321 -17.57 -36.62 13.19
N LYS A 322 -18.01 -36.97 11.96
CA LYS A 322 -18.72 -38.23 11.66
C LYS A 322 -18.08 -39.00 10.53
#